data_AF-A0A9Y4KCT2-F1
#
_entry.id   AF-A0A9Y4KCT2-F1
#
_cell.length_a   1.000
_cell.length_b   1.000
_cell.length_c   1.000
_cell.angle_alpha   90.00
_cell.angle_beta   90.00
_cell.angle_gamma   90.00
#
_symmetry.space_group_name_H-M   'P 1'
#
loop_
_entity.id
_entity.type
_entity.pdbx_description
1 polymer ?
#
loop_
_entity_poly.entity_id
_entity_poly.type
_entity_poly.pdbx_seq_one_letter_code
_entity_poly.pdbx_strand_id
1 'polypeptide(L)'
;SHAPADLYLMTKNPEDSPNEPDVLEIEFKNGVPVKVINVKEGKSKDSALDIFSYLNEIGGKHGVGRIDIVENRFIGMKSRGIYETPGGTVLLKAHLDIETFTMDKEVRRIKQGLGIKFSELVYNGFWYSPECDFVRHCVAKSQENVEGKVQLSVFKGQVYILGRESPKSLYNEELVSMDVQGDYDPCDASGFIRINAVRLREHHRLQGFAGTKN
;
A
#
# COMPACT_ATOMS: atom_id res chain seq x y z
N SER A 1 -4.90 20.65 -21.33
CA SER A 1 -3.94 20.08 -22.29
C SER A 1 -3.45 18.74 -21.75
N HIS A 2 -3.41 17.70 -22.59
CA HIS A 2 -2.91 16.37 -22.24
C HIS A 2 -1.39 16.29 -22.45
N ALA A 3 -0.73 15.36 -21.76
CA ALA A 3 0.67 15.05 -21.97
C ALA A 3 0.87 14.48 -23.38
N PRO A 4 1.87 14.96 -24.16
CA PRO A 4 2.18 14.34 -25.44
C PRO A 4 2.85 12.97 -25.22
N ALA A 5 2.71 12.07 -26.18
CA ALA A 5 3.11 10.67 -26.00
C ALA A 5 4.63 10.48 -25.86
N ASP A 6 5.42 11.38 -26.45
CA ASP A 6 6.89 11.42 -26.42
C ASP A 6 7.47 11.90 -25.07
N LEU A 7 6.63 12.37 -24.15
CA LEU A 7 7.05 12.76 -22.80
C LEU A 7 7.49 11.56 -21.95
N TYR A 8 6.92 10.38 -22.20
CA TYR A 8 7.15 9.18 -21.39
C TYR A 8 8.38 8.41 -21.87
N LEU A 9 9.42 8.37 -21.05
CA LEU A 9 10.72 7.79 -21.39
C LEU A 9 10.96 6.45 -20.69
N MET A 10 10.36 6.24 -19.51
CA MET A 10 10.57 5.04 -18.71
C MET A 10 9.51 3.96 -18.97
N THR A 11 8.32 4.35 -19.41
CA THR A 11 7.16 3.46 -19.47
C THR A 11 6.57 3.43 -20.88
N LYS A 12 6.14 2.24 -21.34
CA LYS A 12 5.37 2.10 -22.58
C LYS A 12 3.96 2.67 -22.42
N ASN A 13 3.34 3.09 -23.52
CA ASN A 13 1.91 3.34 -23.53
C ASN A 13 1.18 2.02 -23.16
N PRO A 14 0.25 2.01 -22.18
CA PRO A 14 -0.48 0.80 -21.82
C PRO A 14 -1.17 0.10 -23.01
N GLU A 15 -1.64 0.85 -24.00
CA GLU A 15 -2.26 0.25 -25.20
C GLU A 15 -1.26 -0.61 -25.99
N ASP A 16 -0.02 -0.11 -26.13
CA ASP A 16 1.08 -0.74 -26.87
C ASP A 16 1.91 -1.72 -26.02
N SER A 17 1.58 -1.89 -24.74
CA SER A 17 2.28 -2.83 -23.86
C SER A 17 1.93 -4.28 -24.21
N PRO A 18 2.71 -5.27 -23.76
CA PRO A 18 2.43 -6.68 -24.06
C PRO A 18 1.01 -7.12 -23.68
N ASN A 19 0.45 -8.06 -24.45
CA ASN A 19 -0.89 -8.62 -24.21
C ASN A 19 -0.90 -9.78 -23.21
N GLU A 20 0.27 -10.19 -22.72
CA GLU A 20 0.41 -11.17 -21.64
C GLU A 20 0.98 -10.51 -20.39
N PRO A 21 0.44 -10.82 -19.19
CA PRO A 21 0.97 -10.31 -17.94
C PRO A 21 2.31 -10.95 -17.57
N ASP A 22 3.17 -10.16 -16.93
CA ASP A 22 4.28 -10.67 -16.14
C ASP A 22 3.82 -10.93 -14.70
N VAL A 23 4.08 -12.14 -14.20
CA VAL A 23 3.73 -12.53 -12.82
C VAL A 23 5.00 -12.56 -12.00
N LEU A 24 5.02 -11.78 -10.93
CA LEU A 24 6.16 -11.63 -10.05
C LEU A 24 5.82 -12.13 -8.65
N GLU A 25 6.80 -12.74 -7.99
CA GLU A 25 6.79 -12.98 -6.54
C GLU A 25 7.86 -12.10 -5.90
N ILE A 26 7.47 -11.27 -4.95
CA ILE A 26 8.36 -10.37 -4.21
C ILE A 26 8.41 -10.81 -2.76
N GLU A 27 9.60 -11.16 -2.29
CA GLU A 27 9.86 -11.52 -0.89
C GLU A 27 10.33 -10.29 -0.11
N PHE A 28 9.75 -10.11 1.07
CA PHE A 28 10.05 -9.03 2.01
C PHE A 28 10.64 -9.58 3.30
N LYS A 29 11.54 -8.81 3.90
CA LYS A 29 12.04 -9.00 5.26
C LYS A 29 12.17 -7.65 5.94
N ASN A 30 11.62 -7.52 7.14
CA ASN A 30 11.60 -6.27 7.91
C ASN A 30 11.10 -5.06 7.08
N GLY A 31 10.09 -5.27 6.24
CA GLY A 31 9.51 -4.25 5.35
C GLY A 31 10.31 -3.92 4.09
N VAL A 32 11.45 -4.58 3.85
CA VAL A 32 12.34 -4.33 2.70
C VAL A 32 12.28 -5.50 1.72
N PRO A 33 12.17 -5.27 0.40
CA PRO A 33 12.24 -6.35 -0.59
C PRO A 33 13.64 -6.96 -0.62
N VAL A 34 13.73 -8.27 -0.46
CA VAL A 34 14.99 -9.04 -0.45
C VAL A 34 15.14 -9.95 -1.66
N LYS A 35 14.05 -10.24 -2.37
CA LYS A 35 14.08 -11.05 -3.59
C LYS A 35 12.89 -10.73 -4.49
N VAL A 36 13.09 -10.78 -5.80
CA VAL A 36 12.01 -10.84 -6.79
C VAL A 36 12.26 -11.98 -7.76
N ILE A 37 11.20 -12.70 -8.11
CA ILE A 37 11.23 -13.80 -9.07
C ILE A 37 10.13 -13.56 -10.12
N ASN A 38 10.46 -13.69 -11.40
CA ASN A 38 9.46 -13.83 -12.44
C ASN A 38 9.00 -15.29 -12.50
N VAL A 39 7.74 -15.53 -12.20
CA VAL A 39 7.18 -16.88 -12.02
C VAL A 39 7.21 -17.69 -13.32
N LYS A 40 7.06 -17.03 -14.48
CA LYS A 40 7.07 -17.71 -15.79
C LYS A 40 8.49 -18.01 -16.26
N GLU A 41 9.39 -17.04 -16.14
CA GLU A 41 10.76 -17.14 -16.69
C GLU A 41 11.74 -17.81 -15.71
N GLY A 42 11.43 -17.85 -14.41
CA GLY A 42 12.34 -18.31 -13.36
C GLY A 42 13.50 -17.34 -13.07
N LYS A 43 13.55 -16.18 -13.74
CA LYS A 43 14.56 -15.13 -13.52
C LYS A 43 14.39 -14.53 -12.12
N SER A 44 15.47 -14.44 -11.35
CA SER A 44 15.44 -13.88 -9.99
C SER A 44 16.51 -12.83 -9.76
N LYS A 45 16.22 -11.88 -8.86
CA LYS A 45 17.12 -10.82 -8.39
C LYS A 45 17.00 -10.72 -6.87
N ASP A 46 18.13 -10.51 -6.18
CA ASP A 46 18.24 -10.52 -4.72
C ASP A 46 19.07 -9.35 -4.14
N SER A 47 19.74 -8.56 -4.98
CA SER A 47 20.36 -7.30 -4.57
C SER A 47 19.35 -6.15 -4.63
N ALA A 48 19.41 -5.20 -3.70
CA ALA A 48 18.45 -4.09 -3.63
C ALA A 48 18.37 -3.29 -4.95
N LEU A 49 19.53 -3.01 -5.57
CA LEU A 49 19.59 -2.28 -6.83
C LEU A 49 19.06 -3.11 -8.00
N ASP A 50 19.41 -4.40 -8.07
CA ASP A 50 18.92 -5.29 -9.12
C ASP A 50 17.40 -5.47 -9.04
N ILE A 51 16.86 -5.65 -7.83
CA ILE A 51 15.41 -5.77 -7.60
C ILE A 51 14.72 -4.51 -8.11
N PHE A 52 15.16 -3.33 -7.67
CA PHE A 52 14.53 -2.08 -8.07
C PHE A 52 14.64 -1.82 -9.58
N SER A 53 15.80 -2.10 -10.17
CA SER A 53 16.04 -1.93 -11.61
C SER A 53 15.18 -2.89 -12.44
N TYR A 54 15.07 -4.15 -12.01
CA TYR A 54 14.22 -5.14 -12.68
C TYR A 54 12.73 -4.79 -12.58
N LEU A 55 12.28 -4.27 -11.43
CA LEU A 55 10.91 -3.78 -11.29
C LEU A 55 10.63 -2.55 -12.15
N ASN A 56 11.62 -1.67 -12.36
CA ASN A 56 11.51 -0.59 -13.35
C ASN A 56 11.40 -1.13 -14.77
N GLU A 57 12.19 -2.14 -15.14
CA GLU A 57 12.14 -2.80 -16.45
C GLU A 57 10.75 -3.41 -16.70
N ILE A 58 10.24 -4.23 -15.78
CA ILE A 58 8.94 -4.90 -15.92
C ILE A 58 7.78 -3.91 -15.84
N GLY A 59 7.78 -2.99 -14.85
CA GLY A 59 6.75 -1.96 -14.74
C GLY A 59 6.74 -1.04 -15.96
N GLY A 60 7.91 -0.65 -16.46
CA GLY A 60 8.07 0.16 -17.66
C GLY A 60 7.56 -0.54 -18.92
N LYS A 61 7.90 -1.82 -19.10
CA LYS A 61 7.40 -2.68 -20.19
C LYS A 61 5.87 -2.70 -20.25
N HIS A 62 5.20 -2.67 -19.09
CA HIS A 62 3.74 -2.71 -18.97
C HIS A 62 3.06 -1.34 -18.82
N GLY A 63 3.79 -0.24 -18.83
CA GLY A 63 3.20 1.10 -18.71
C GLY A 63 2.76 1.51 -17.31
N VAL A 64 3.27 0.84 -16.27
CA VAL A 64 2.89 1.07 -14.86
C VAL A 64 3.58 2.31 -14.30
N GLY A 65 2.87 3.04 -13.44
CA GLY A 65 3.45 4.09 -12.60
C GLY A 65 3.48 5.48 -13.24
N ARG A 66 2.63 5.73 -14.25
CA ARG A 66 2.38 7.07 -14.77
C ARG A 66 1.37 7.80 -13.88
N ILE A 67 1.70 9.02 -13.46
CA ILE A 67 0.76 9.95 -12.81
C ILE A 67 0.88 11.35 -13.42
N ASP A 68 -0.23 12.07 -13.49
CA ASP A 68 -0.32 13.48 -13.87
C ASP A 68 -1.07 14.20 -12.76
N ILE A 69 -0.37 15.05 -12.02
CA ILE A 69 -0.88 15.66 -10.79
C ILE A 69 -0.61 17.15 -10.75
N VAL A 70 -1.45 17.87 -10.01
CA VAL A 70 -1.16 19.24 -9.54
C VAL A 70 -0.82 19.16 -8.06
N GLU A 71 0.40 19.53 -7.72
CA GLU A 71 0.93 19.51 -6.35
C GLU A 71 1.13 20.93 -5.81
N ASN A 72 1.19 21.06 -4.48
CA ASN A 72 1.54 22.31 -3.82
C ASN A 72 3.02 22.27 -3.45
N ARG A 73 3.81 23.18 -4.02
CA ARG A 73 5.21 23.40 -3.66
C ARG A 73 5.29 23.92 -2.23
N PHE A 74 6.40 23.63 -1.55
CA PHE A 74 6.61 24.12 -0.18
C PHE A 74 6.54 25.65 -0.06
N ILE A 75 6.99 26.36 -1.10
CA ILE A 75 6.90 27.83 -1.21
C ILE A 75 5.48 28.36 -1.51
N GLY A 76 4.46 27.51 -1.47
CA GLY A 76 3.03 27.89 -1.55
C GLY A 76 2.42 27.91 -2.96
N MET A 77 3.22 27.72 -4.01
CA MET A 77 2.73 27.72 -5.40
C MET A 77 2.23 26.35 -5.85
N LYS A 78 1.24 26.34 -6.75
CA LYS A 78 0.82 25.11 -7.45
C LYS A 78 1.72 24.81 -8.65
N SER A 79 2.03 23.54 -8.85
CA SER A 79 2.79 23.06 -10.01
C SER A 79 2.11 21.82 -10.57
N ARG A 80 1.96 21.74 -11.89
CA ARG A 80 1.60 20.48 -12.55
C ARG A 80 2.88 19.67 -12.79
N GLY A 81 2.84 18.38 -12.53
CA GLY A 81 3.95 17.45 -12.75
C GLY A 81 3.44 16.13 -13.31
N ILE A 82 4.19 15.58 -14.25
CA ILE A 82 3.97 14.24 -14.81
C ILE A 82 5.16 13.39 -14.41
N TYR A 83 4.89 12.23 -13.82
CA TYR A 83 5.91 11.38 -13.24
C TYR A 83 5.77 9.93 -13.72
N GLU A 84 6.92 9.25 -13.81
CA GLU A 84 7.03 7.83 -14.11
C GLU A 84 7.77 7.14 -12.95
N THR A 85 7.08 6.27 -12.22
CA THR A 85 7.65 5.53 -11.08
C THR A 85 7.36 4.03 -11.14
N PRO A 86 7.72 3.30 -12.21
CA PRO A 86 7.29 1.93 -12.44
C PRO A 86 7.62 0.99 -11.28
N GLY A 87 8.90 0.88 -10.91
CA GLY A 87 9.34 -0.01 -9.82
C GLY A 87 8.83 0.44 -8.45
N GLY A 88 8.76 1.76 -8.21
CA GLY A 88 8.19 2.32 -7.00
C GLY A 88 6.70 2.00 -6.83
N THR A 89 5.91 2.08 -7.90
CA THR A 89 4.48 1.75 -7.91
C THR A 89 4.25 0.28 -7.64
N VAL A 90 5.04 -0.62 -8.25
CA VAL A 90 4.97 -2.06 -7.98
C VAL A 90 5.32 -2.36 -6.53
N LEU A 91 6.45 -1.85 -6.03
CA LEU A 91 6.89 -2.07 -4.64
C LEU A 91 5.91 -1.53 -3.62
N LEU A 92 5.35 -0.33 -3.83
CA LEU A 92 4.37 0.25 -2.92
C LEU A 92 3.13 -0.65 -2.81
N LYS A 93 2.63 -1.15 -3.94
CA LYS A 93 1.46 -2.02 -3.96
C LYS A 93 1.71 -3.35 -3.24
N ALA A 94 2.88 -3.96 -3.47
CA ALA A 94 3.29 -5.20 -2.81
C ALA A 94 3.55 -5.01 -1.30
N HIS A 95 4.23 -3.93 -0.93
CA HIS A 95 4.56 -3.61 0.47
C HIS A 95 3.31 -3.35 1.31
N LEU A 96 2.36 -2.57 0.80
CA LEU A 96 1.08 -2.32 1.48
C LEU A 96 0.29 -3.61 1.69
N ASP A 97 0.45 -4.58 0.79
CA ASP A 97 -0.22 -5.86 0.86
C ASP A 97 0.33 -6.73 2.00
N ILE A 98 1.65 -6.94 2.02
CA ILE A 98 2.30 -7.75 3.07
C ILE A 98 2.19 -7.08 4.44
N GLU A 99 2.23 -5.74 4.50
CA GLU A 99 1.99 -4.99 5.74
C GLU A 99 0.58 -5.25 6.28
N THR A 100 -0.44 -5.27 5.42
CA THR A 100 -1.82 -5.55 5.85
C THR A 100 -1.98 -6.98 6.39
N PHE A 101 -1.18 -7.92 5.87
CA PHE A 101 -1.24 -9.33 6.24
C PHE A 101 -0.51 -9.65 7.56
N THR A 102 0.50 -8.84 7.92
CA THR A 102 1.43 -9.11 9.03
C THR A 102 1.38 -8.10 10.17
N MET A 103 0.67 -6.99 9.99
CA MET A 103 0.59 -5.90 10.97
C MET A 103 -0.77 -5.84 11.65
N ASP A 104 -0.76 -5.65 12.98
CA ASP A 104 -1.98 -5.39 13.74
C ASP A 104 -2.76 -4.19 13.17
N LYS A 105 -4.08 -4.28 13.23
CA LYS A 105 -5.01 -3.29 12.67
C LYS A 105 -4.80 -1.88 13.22
N GLU A 106 -4.65 -1.73 14.53
CA GLU A 106 -4.55 -0.41 15.16
C GLU A 106 -3.12 0.13 15.07
N VAL A 107 -2.10 -0.74 15.15
CA VAL A 107 -0.71 -0.37 14.82
C VAL A 107 -0.61 0.18 13.39
N ARG A 108 -1.24 -0.49 12.42
CA ARG A 108 -1.24 -0.05 11.01
C ARG A 108 -1.90 1.32 10.83
N ARG A 109 -2.99 1.61 11.53
CA ARG A 109 -3.64 2.93 11.49
C ARG A 109 -2.71 4.05 12.00
N ILE A 110 -2.01 3.81 13.10
CA ILE A 110 -1.01 4.77 13.63
C ILE A 110 0.13 4.94 12.63
N LYS A 111 0.66 3.83 12.10
CA LYS A 111 1.77 3.84 11.14
C LYS A 111 1.42 4.57 9.85
N GLN A 112 0.18 4.47 9.36
CA GLN A 112 -0.27 5.23 8.19
C GLN A 112 -0.20 6.74 8.41
N GLY A 113 -0.59 7.22 9.60
CA GLY A 113 -0.42 8.62 9.98
C GLY A 113 1.05 9.06 9.98
N LEU A 114 1.94 8.23 10.53
CA LEU A 114 3.39 8.47 10.49
C LEU A 114 3.95 8.47 9.06
N GLY A 115 3.45 7.58 8.19
CA GLY A 115 3.82 7.52 6.78
C GLY A 115 3.46 8.80 6.02
N ILE A 116 2.27 9.34 6.24
CA ILE A 116 1.85 10.63 5.67
C ILE A 116 2.80 11.74 6.15
N LYS A 117 3.09 11.79 7.45
CA LYS A 117 3.99 12.81 7.99
C LYS A 117 5.42 12.67 7.45
N PHE A 118 5.90 11.44 7.31
CA PHE A 118 7.19 11.16 6.67
C PHE A 118 7.25 11.73 5.25
N SER A 119 6.25 11.45 4.41
CA SER A 119 6.18 11.96 3.04
C SER A 119 6.18 13.49 2.99
N GLU A 120 5.45 14.16 3.89
CA GLU A 120 5.43 15.62 3.99
C GLU A 120 6.82 16.19 4.34
N LEU A 121 7.48 15.61 5.36
CA LEU A 121 8.82 16.05 5.78
C LEU A 121 9.85 15.88 4.67
N VAL A 122 9.81 14.76 3.95
CA VAL A 122 10.70 14.50 2.80
C VAL A 122 10.45 15.50 1.68
N TYR A 123 9.19 15.73 1.30
CA TYR A 123 8.84 16.69 0.25
C TYR A 123 9.32 18.12 0.57
N ASN A 124 9.20 18.52 1.84
CA ASN A 124 9.60 19.83 2.32
C ASN A 124 11.12 19.96 2.60
N GLY A 125 11.92 18.92 2.37
CA GLY A 125 13.38 18.95 2.54
C GLY A 125 13.87 18.74 3.97
N PHE A 126 13.01 18.30 4.89
CA PHE A 126 13.34 18.11 6.31
C PHE A 126 13.87 16.70 6.62
N TRP A 127 14.62 16.07 5.71
CA TRP A 127 15.16 14.72 5.93
C TRP A 127 16.03 14.61 7.19
N TYR A 128 16.88 15.60 7.46
CA TYR A 128 17.80 15.63 8.61
C TYR A 128 17.22 16.36 9.84
N SER A 129 15.90 16.55 9.90
CA SER A 129 15.22 17.14 11.04
C SER A 129 15.00 16.10 12.16
N PRO A 130 14.97 16.51 13.44
CA PRO A 130 14.73 15.61 14.56
C PRO A 130 13.37 14.89 14.47
N GLU A 131 12.34 15.56 13.96
CA GLU A 131 11.03 14.95 13.73
C GLU A 131 11.07 13.88 12.64
N CYS A 132 11.91 14.02 11.60
CA CYS A 132 12.06 13.01 10.57
C CYS A 132 12.85 11.80 11.09
N ASP A 133 13.88 12.02 11.92
CA ASP A 133 14.59 10.95 12.63
C ASP A 133 13.62 10.13 13.51
N PHE A 134 12.80 10.80 14.32
CA PHE A 134 11.80 10.15 15.16
C PHE A 134 10.82 9.31 14.33
N VAL A 135 10.25 9.90 13.26
CA VAL A 135 9.30 9.20 12.39
C VAL A 135 9.94 7.98 11.73
N ARG A 136 11.18 8.09 11.21
CA ARG A 136 11.90 6.94 10.63
C ARG A 136 12.11 5.82 11.64
N HIS A 137 12.45 6.15 12.88
CA HIS A 137 12.61 5.14 13.94
C HIS A 137 11.28 4.43 14.26
N CYS A 138 10.19 5.16 14.38
CA CYS A 138 8.86 4.58 14.58
C CYS A 138 8.44 3.69 13.40
N VAL A 139 8.70 4.12 12.16
CA VAL A 139 8.43 3.30 10.97
C VAL A 139 9.27 2.04 11.00
N ALA A 140 10.59 2.12 11.25
CA ALA A 140 11.45 0.94 11.35
C ALA A 140 10.93 -0.07 12.39
N LYS A 141 10.50 0.41 13.56
CA LYS A 141 9.89 -0.42 14.60
C LYS A 141 8.62 -1.14 14.13
N SER A 142 7.77 -0.46 13.36
CA SER A 142 6.56 -1.08 12.81
C SER A 142 6.85 -2.23 11.84
N GLN A 143 8.03 -2.23 11.19
CA GLN A 143 8.33 -3.17 10.11
C GLN A 143 8.94 -4.49 10.59
N GLU A 144 9.22 -4.67 11.88
CA GLU A 144 9.93 -5.84 12.43
C GLU A 144 9.31 -7.20 12.08
N ASN A 145 7.99 -7.28 11.88
CA ASN A 145 7.30 -8.52 11.49
C ASN A 145 6.79 -8.49 10.03
N VAL A 146 7.10 -7.44 9.27
CA VAL A 146 6.65 -7.30 7.88
C VAL A 146 7.58 -8.12 6.99
N GLU A 147 7.33 -9.41 6.94
CA GLU A 147 8.08 -10.38 6.13
C GLU A 147 7.13 -11.37 5.45
N GLY A 148 7.58 -11.99 4.36
CA GLY A 148 6.79 -12.94 3.57
C GLY A 148 6.82 -12.61 2.08
N LYS A 149 5.94 -13.24 1.31
CA LYS A 149 5.94 -13.14 -0.15
C LYS A 149 4.61 -12.61 -0.65
N VAL A 150 4.69 -11.78 -1.69
CA VAL A 150 3.52 -11.25 -2.40
C VAL A 150 3.65 -11.62 -3.87
N GLN A 151 2.64 -12.32 -4.37
CA GLN A 151 2.51 -12.61 -5.79
C GLN A 151 1.62 -11.56 -6.46
N LEU A 152 2.08 -10.97 -7.55
CA LEU A 152 1.38 -9.93 -8.29
C LEU A 152 1.51 -10.11 -9.80
N SER A 153 0.53 -9.58 -10.53
CA SER A 153 0.51 -9.47 -11.97
C SER A 153 0.73 -8.02 -12.38
N VAL A 154 1.65 -7.78 -13.30
CA VAL A 154 1.92 -6.48 -13.91
C VAL A 154 1.38 -6.50 -15.33
N PHE A 155 0.40 -5.65 -15.62
CA PHE A 155 -0.33 -5.72 -16.88
C PHE A 155 -1.00 -4.39 -17.24
N LYS A 156 -0.82 -3.93 -18.48
CA LYS A 156 -1.57 -2.82 -19.11
C LYS A 156 -1.75 -1.60 -18.17
N GLY A 157 -0.65 -1.10 -17.63
CA GLY A 157 -0.59 0.07 -16.77
C GLY A 157 -1.00 -0.16 -15.31
N GLN A 158 -1.27 -1.40 -14.92
CA GLN A 158 -1.76 -1.76 -13.58
C GLN A 158 -0.93 -2.85 -12.90
N VAL A 159 -1.10 -2.91 -11.57
CA VAL A 159 -0.53 -3.92 -10.68
C VAL A 159 -1.67 -4.58 -9.90
N TYR A 160 -1.81 -5.89 -10.06
CA TYR A 160 -2.86 -6.70 -9.44
C TYR A 160 -2.23 -7.67 -8.45
N ILE A 161 -2.67 -7.66 -7.20
CA ILE A 161 -2.22 -8.66 -6.22
C ILE A 161 -2.97 -9.97 -6.48
N LEU A 162 -2.23 -11.07 -6.57
CA LEU A 162 -2.78 -12.42 -6.81
C LEU A 162 -2.86 -13.22 -5.52
N GLY A 163 -1.87 -13.06 -4.63
CA GLY A 163 -1.79 -13.81 -3.38
C GLY A 163 -0.64 -13.35 -2.51
N ARG A 164 -0.63 -13.85 -1.28
CA ARG A 164 0.44 -13.61 -0.31
C ARG A 164 0.57 -14.77 0.66
N GLU A 165 1.76 -14.94 1.21
CA GLU A 165 2.06 -15.89 2.27
C GLU A 165 3.09 -15.29 3.24
N SER A 166 3.01 -15.65 4.53
CA SER A 166 3.96 -15.18 5.53
C SER A 166 4.02 -16.11 6.73
N PRO A 167 5.21 -16.41 7.28
CA PRO A 167 5.34 -17.06 8.58
C PRO A 167 4.92 -16.16 9.76
N LYS A 168 4.72 -14.85 9.53
CA LYS A 168 4.25 -13.85 10.50
C LYS A 168 2.81 -13.40 10.20
N SER A 169 2.05 -14.23 9.51
CA SER A 169 0.64 -13.98 9.22
C SER A 169 -0.15 -13.73 10.50
N LEU A 170 -0.94 -12.65 10.52
CA LEU A 170 -1.99 -12.45 11.52
C LEU A 170 -3.35 -12.95 11.03
N TYR A 171 -3.43 -13.42 9.77
CA TYR A 171 -4.60 -14.10 9.23
C TYR A 171 -4.69 -15.52 9.80
N ASN A 172 -5.84 -15.83 10.38
CA ASN A 172 -6.17 -17.14 10.91
C ASN A 172 -7.39 -17.68 10.13
N GLU A 173 -7.13 -18.63 9.22
CA GLU A 173 -8.15 -19.21 8.33
C GLU A 173 -9.26 -19.94 9.09
N GLU A 174 -8.90 -20.67 10.15
CA GLU A 174 -9.87 -21.42 10.98
C GLU A 174 -10.81 -20.47 11.73
N LEU A 175 -10.29 -19.35 12.24
CA LEU A 175 -11.08 -18.36 12.98
C LEU A 175 -12.11 -17.65 12.10
N VAL A 176 -11.77 -17.40 10.83
CA VAL A 176 -12.62 -16.63 9.90
C VAL A 176 -13.45 -17.50 8.96
N SER A 177 -13.37 -18.83 9.09
CA SER A 177 -14.08 -19.78 8.23
C SER A 177 -15.59 -19.58 8.32
N MET A 178 -16.26 -19.62 7.16
CA MET A 178 -17.73 -19.64 7.07
C MET A 178 -18.28 -21.07 7.00
N ASP A 179 -17.43 -22.04 6.68
CA ASP A 179 -17.83 -23.44 6.49
C ASP A 179 -17.74 -24.24 7.79
N VAL A 180 -16.78 -23.89 8.64
CA VAL A 180 -16.52 -24.56 9.92
C VAL A 180 -16.57 -23.52 11.03
N GLN A 181 -17.33 -23.79 12.08
CA GLN A 181 -17.33 -22.94 13.27
C GLN A 181 -15.96 -23.08 13.98
N GLY A 182 -15.14 -22.04 13.86
CA GLY A 182 -13.88 -21.92 14.60
C GLY A 182 -14.09 -21.47 16.05
N ASP A 183 -13.01 -20.99 16.68
CA ASP A 183 -12.97 -20.54 18.09
C ASP A 183 -13.61 -19.15 18.32
N TYR A 184 -14.59 -18.77 17.50
CA TYR A 184 -15.31 -17.50 17.61
C TYR A 184 -16.73 -17.73 18.13
N ASP A 185 -17.13 -17.03 19.20
CA ASP A 185 -18.51 -17.01 19.69
C ASP A 185 -19.30 -15.87 19.03
N PRO A 186 -20.30 -16.17 18.18
CA PRO A 186 -21.13 -15.14 17.55
C PRO A 186 -21.98 -14.32 18.54
N CYS A 187 -22.21 -14.83 19.75
CA CYS A 187 -22.99 -14.12 20.77
C CYS A 187 -22.32 -12.82 21.21
N ASP A 188 -20.98 -12.79 21.26
CA ASP A 188 -20.20 -11.62 21.68
C ASP A 188 -20.39 -10.42 20.74
N ALA A 189 -20.63 -10.67 19.45
CA ALA A 189 -20.89 -9.62 18.46
C ALA A 189 -22.08 -8.74 18.85
N SER A 190 -23.12 -9.35 19.42
CA SER A 190 -24.34 -8.62 19.81
C SER A 190 -24.06 -7.56 20.87
N GLY A 191 -23.28 -7.90 21.90
CA GLY A 191 -22.87 -6.95 22.94
C GLY A 191 -21.97 -5.85 22.37
N PHE A 192 -20.97 -6.26 21.58
CA PHE A 192 -20.03 -5.33 20.93
C PHE A 192 -20.73 -4.29 20.04
N ILE A 193 -21.69 -4.71 19.22
CA ILE A 193 -22.49 -3.82 18.36
C ILE A 193 -23.30 -2.84 19.20
N ARG A 194 -23.98 -3.32 20.25
CA ARG A 194 -24.80 -2.46 21.13
C ARG A 194 -23.96 -1.37 21.79
N ILE A 195 -22.78 -1.72 22.31
CA ILE A 195 -21.87 -0.77 22.95
C ILE A 195 -21.39 0.29 21.96
N ASN A 196 -20.94 -0.11 20.76
CA ASN A 196 -20.52 0.82 19.72
C ASN A 196 -21.65 1.75 19.27
N ALA A 197 -22.89 1.26 19.24
CA ALA A 197 -24.07 2.03 18.84
C ALA A 197 -24.49 3.09 19.88
N VAL A 198 -24.07 3.00 21.16
CA VAL A 198 -24.50 3.93 22.23
C VAL A 198 -24.27 5.39 21.81
N ARG A 199 -23.06 5.74 21.40
CA ARG A 199 -22.72 7.12 21.00
C ARG A 199 -23.54 7.61 19.79
N LEU A 200 -23.89 6.69 18.88
CA LEU A 200 -24.64 7.02 17.67
C LEU A 200 -26.13 7.25 17.99
N ARG A 201 -26.69 6.44 18.89
CA ARG A 201 -28.06 6.60 19.39
C ARG A 201 -28.23 7.93 20.14
N GLU A 202 -27.27 8.28 21.00
CA GLU A 202 -27.32 9.56 21.72
C GLU A 202 -27.16 10.77 20.78
N HIS A 203 -26.29 10.68 19.77
CA HIS A 203 -26.17 11.72 18.76
C HIS A 203 -27.49 11.96 18.01
N HIS A 204 -28.16 10.89 17.58
CA HIS A 204 -29.46 10.97 16.92
C HIS A 204 -30.56 11.52 17.85
N ARG A 205 -30.59 11.06 19.12
CA ARG A 205 -31.55 11.55 20.12
C ARG A 205 -31.48 13.08 20.26
N LEU A 206 -30.28 13.65 20.33
CA LEU A 206 -30.10 15.11 20.42
C LEU A 206 -30.60 15.85 19.17
N GLN A 207 -30.45 15.27 17.98
CA GLN A 207 -30.96 15.86 16.74
C GLN A 207 -32.48 15.81 16.63
N GLY A 208 -33.12 14.74 17.14
CA GLY A 208 -34.58 14.61 17.15
C GLY A 208 -35.30 15.67 17.99
N PHE A 209 -34.65 16.22 19.02
CA PHE A 209 -35.17 17.34 19.82
C PHE A 209 -35.13 18.69 19.10
N ALA A 210 -34.30 18.85 18.05
CA ALA A 210 -34.24 20.09 17.27
C ALA A 210 -35.38 20.21 16.24
N GLY A 211 -36.07 19.11 15.91
CA GLY A 211 -37.16 19.08 14.91
C GLY A 211 -38.58 19.26 15.47
N THR A 212 -38.75 19.44 16.79
CA THR A 212 -40.07 19.52 17.46
C THR A 212 -40.37 20.87 18.10
N LYS A 213 -39.61 21.92 17.76
CA LYS A 213 -39.94 23.31 18.09
C LYS A 213 -40.31 24.08 16.83
N ASN A 214 -41.57 23.97 16.43
CA ASN A 214 -42.36 24.96 15.68
C ASN A 214 -43.84 24.67 15.92
#